data_AF-A0A660NKB7-F1
#
_entry.id   AF-A0A660NKB7-F1
#
_cell.length_a   1.000
_cell.length_b   1.000
_cell.length_c   1.000
_cell.angle_alpha   90.00
_cell.angle_beta   90.00
_cell.angle_gamma   90.00
#
_symmetry.space_group_name_H-M   'P 1'
#
loop_
_entity.id
_entity.type
_entity.pdbx_description
1 polymer ?
#
loop_
_entity_poly.entity_id
_entity_poly.type
_entity_poly.pdbx_seq_one_letter_code
_entity_poly.pdbx_strand_id
1 'polypeptide(L)'
;CRINAEDPYKFTPSAGRISNWHPPGGPGVRVDSHVFNNYFVPPFYDSMIGKVICYGETRHQAIQRMNIALSEMVVEGISTNIALHRDLMEDRRFNEGGTSIHYLEKMLAERKANA
;
A
#
# COMPACT_ATOMS: atom_id res chain seq x y z
N CYS A 1 1.27 5.23 3.40
CA CYS A 1 1.24 3.76 3.44
C CYS A 1 2.66 3.18 3.38
N ARG A 2 2.89 2.06 4.06
CA ARG A 2 4.10 1.24 3.89
C ARG A 2 3.84 0.26 2.75
N ILE A 3 4.59 0.38 1.67
CA ILE A 3 4.48 -0.50 0.52
C ILE A 3 5.43 -1.66 0.73
N ASN A 4 4.87 -2.86 0.81
CA ASN A 4 5.61 -4.09 1.08
C ASN A 4 5.50 -5.05 -0.10
N ALA A 5 6.58 -5.78 -0.34
CA ALA A 5 6.65 -6.94 -1.23
C ALA A 5 6.00 -8.15 -0.55
N GLU A 6 4.67 -8.21 -0.57
CA GLU A 6 3.87 -9.26 0.06
C GLU A 6 2.53 -9.45 -0.66
N ASP A 7 1.90 -10.61 -0.47
CA ASP A 7 0.51 -10.82 -0.88
C ASP A 7 -0.41 -9.86 -0.08
N PRO A 8 -1.31 -9.11 -0.75
CA PRO A 8 -2.10 -8.06 -0.10
C PRO A 8 -3.06 -8.55 0.98
N TYR A 9 -3.48 -9.83 0.98
CA TYR A 9 -4.51 -10.34 1.90
C TYR A 9 -4.05 -11.55 2.72
N LYS A 10 -2.94 -12.19 2.32
CA LYS A 10 -2.30 -13.28 3.04
C LYS A 10 -1.02 -12.84 3.75
N PHE A 11 -0.45 -11.69 3.40
CA PHE A 11 0.79 -11.14 3.96
C PHE A 11 2.01 -12.07 3.81
N THR A 12 1.94 -13.05 2.93
CA THR A 12 3.08 -13.90 2.59
C THR A 12 4.11 -13.06 1.82
N PRO A 13 5.39 -13.03 2.22
CA PRO A 13 6.41 -12.25 1.53
C PRO A 13 6.55 -12.62 0.05
N SER A 14 6.88 -11.64 -0.78
CA SER A 14 7.03 -11.77 -2.22
C SER A 14 8.39 -11.23 -2.68
N ALA A 15 9.47 -11.90 -2.27
CA ALA A 15 10.81 -11.60 -2.78
C ALA A 15 10.90 -11.85 -4.30
N GLY A 16 11.73 -11.07 -4.99
CA GLY A 16 11.85 -11.18 -6.44
C GLY A 16 12.40 -9.92 -7.09
N ARG A 17 12.47 -9.96 -8.42
CA ARG A 17 12.96 -8.84 -9.25
C ARG A 17 11.79 -7.94 -9.61
N ILE A 18 11.93 -6.65 -9.32
CA ILE A 18 10.96 -5.64 -9.74
C ILE A 18 11.26 -5.29 -11.20
N SER A 19 10.43 -5.76 -12.11
CA SER A 19 10.60 -5.53 -13.56
C SER A 19 10.25 -4.10 -13.96
N ASN A 20 9.34 -3.48 -13.24
CA ASN A 20 8.89 -2.10 -13.45
C ASN A 20 8.55 -1.45 -12.12
N TRP A 21 9.07 -0.24 -11.92
CA TRP A 21 8.92 0.60 -10.75
C TRP A 21 8.57 2.01 -11.22
N HIS A 22 7.29 2.34 -11.12
CA HIS A 22 6.76 3.67 -11.38
C HIS A 22 6.16 4.24 -10.09
N PRO A 23 6.92 5.00 -9.29
CA PRO A 23 6.40 5.60 -8.08
C PRO A 23 5.45 6.76 -8.42
N PRO A 24 4.40 6.99 -7.62
CA PRO A 24 3.51 8.13 -7.82
C PRO A 24 4.21 9.45 -7.48
N GLY A 25 3.62 10.55 -7.92
CA GLY A 25 4.15 11.90 -7.69
C GLY A 25 3.06 12.97 -7.57
N GLY A 26 3.46 14.21 -7.81
CA GLY A 26 2.55 15.37 -7.79
C GLY A 26 2.43 16.07 -6.43
N PRO A 27 1.61 17.14 -6.36
CA PRO A 27 1.51 17.99 -5.18
C PRO A 27 1.02 17.23 -3.94
N GLY A 28 1.79 17.31 -2.86
CA GLY A 28 1.44 16.68 -1.57
C GLY A 28 1.65 15.17 -1.53
N VAL A 29 2.36 14.58 -2.51
CA VAL A 29 2.76 13.17 -2.53
C VAL A 29 4.29 13.10 -2.50
N ARG A 30 4.83 12.28 -1.60
CA ARG A 30 6.26 11.98 -1.48
C ARG A 30 6.46 10.48 -1.39
N VAL A 31 7.49 9.98 -2.06
CA VAL A 31 7.90 8.58 -2.00
C VAL A 31 9.31 8.50 -1.44
N ASP A 32 9.48 7.74 -0.37
CA ASP A 32 10.79 7.36 0.17
C ASP A 32 11.01 5.88 -0.15
N SER A 33 12.01 5.56 -0.97
CA SER A 33 12.31 4.19 -1.35
C SER A 33 13.80 4.02 -1.63
N HIS A 34 14.29 2.81 -1.40
CA HIS A 34 15.63 2.37 -1.80
C HIS A 34 15.59 1.56 -3.12
N VAL A 35 14.39 1.31 -3.64
CA VAL A 35 14.12 0.49 -4.81
C VAL A 35 14.16 1.34 -6.08
N PHE A 36 14.57 0.70 -7.17
CA PHE A 36 14.62 1.24 -8.52
C PHE A 36 14.28 0.14 -9.53
N ASN A 37 14.08 0.50 -10.80
CA ASN A 37 13.83 -0.48 -11.86
C ASN A 37 14.89 -1.59 -11.86
N ASN A 38 14.45 -2.84 -11.98
CA ASN A 38 15.31 -4.03 -11.98
C ASN A 38 16.00 -4.35 -10.63
N TYR A 39 15.63 -3.67 -9.54
CA TYR A 39 16.06 -4.04 -8.19
C TYR A 39 15.55 -5.43 -7.81
N PHE A 40 16.38 -6.20 -7.11
CA PHE A 40 16.00 -7.50 -6.58
C PHE A 40 15.74 -7.39 -5.08
N VAL A 41 14.48 -7.62 -4.68
CA VAL A 41 14.07 -7.67 -3.27
C VAL A 41 14.59 -8.96 -2.65
N PRO A 42 15.55 -8.91 -1.71
CA PRO A 42 16.10 -10.09 -1.08
C PRO A 42 15.10 -10.72 -0.09
N PRO A 43 15.08 -12.06 0.06
CA PRO A 43 14.19 -12.74 1.01
C PRO A 43 14.68 -12.69 2.47
N PHE A 44 15.85 -12.08 2.72
CA PHE A 44 16.53 -12.12 4.02
C PHE A 44 16.23 -10.92 4.93
N TYR A 45 15.54 -9.90 4.41
CA TYR A 45 15.25 -8.65 5.12
C TYR A 45 13.75 -8.33 5.10
N ASP A 46 13.38 -7.20 5.70
CA ASP A 46 12.01 -6.68 5.71
C ASP A 46 11.47 -6.56 4.26
N SER A 47 10.19 -6.89 4.06
CA SER A 47 9.50 -6.80 2.78
C SER A 47 9.20 -5.36 2.35
N MET A 48 9.40 -4.36 3.21
CA MET A 48 9.10 -2.97 2.90
C MET A 48 10.01 -2.41 1.79
N ILE A 49 9.42 -2.11 0.63
CA ILE A 49 10.11 -1.55 -0.54
C ILE A 49 9.99 -0.03 -0.63
N GLY A 50 9.04 0.58 0.07
CA GLY A 50 8.90 2.03 0.07
C GLY A 50 7.84 2.56 1.01
N LYS A 51 7.86 3.88 1.21
CA LYS A 51 6.84 4.63 1.96
C LYS A 51 6.22 5.63 1.01
N VAL A 52 4.89 5.54 0.82
CA VAL A 52 4.11 6.60 0.17
C VAL A 52 3.56 7.49 1.26
N ILE A 53 3.85 8.78 1.18
CA ILE A 53 3.52 9.77 2.20
C ILE A 53 2.69 10.86 1.50
N CYS A 54 1.46 11.06 1.96
CA CYS A 54 0.58 12.08 1.42
C CYS A 54 0.22 13.09 2.50
N TYR A 55 0.14 14.35 2.10
CA TYR A 55 -0.24 15.48 2.94
C TYR A 55 -1.41 16.23 2.33
N GLY A 56 -2.26 16.84 3.16
CA GLY A 56 -3.35 17.71 2.79
C GLY A 56 -3.80 18.54 3.99
N GLU A 57 -4.53 19.63 3.75
CA GLU A 57 -5.08 20.51 4.78
C GLU A 57 -6.13 19.80 5.65
N THR A 58 -6.81 18.81 5.08
CA THR A 58 -7.78 17.97 5.79
C THR A 58 -7.43 16.50 5.65
N ARG A 59 -7.90 15.69 6.61
CA ARG A 59 -7.77 14.22 6.56
C ARG A 59 -8.35 13.66 5.27
N HIS A 60 -9.53 14.15 4.87
CA HIS A 60 -10.17 13.75 3.63
C HIS A 60 -9.28 14.06 2.41
N GLN A 61 -8.70 15.25 2.32
CA GLN A 61 -7.81 15.60 1.21
C GLN A 61 -6.55 14.71 1.19
N ALA A 62 -5.94 14.44 2.34
CA ALA A 62 -4.78 13.56 2.43
C ALA A 62 -5.11 12.12 2.01
N ILE A 63 -6.29 11.61 2.36
CA ILE A 63 -6.77 10.29 1.94
C ILE A 63 -7.04 10.24 0.43
N GLN A 64 -7.70 11.25 -0.13
CA GLN A 64 -7.94 11.31 -1.58
C GLN A 64 -6.63 11.33 -2.37
N ARG A 65 -5.63 12.10 -1.90
CA ARG A 65 -4.27 12.10 -2.48
C ARG A 65 -3.59 10.74 -2.34
N MET A 66 -3.72 10.07 -1.20
CA MET A 66 -3.20 8.70 -1.02
C MET A 66 -3.87 7.71 -1.96
N ASN A 67 -5.19 7.79 -2.14
CA ASN A 67 -5.91 6.89 -3.04
C ASN A 67 -5.45 7.05 -4.49
N ILE A 68 -5.29 8.29 -4.96
CA ILE A 68 -4.74 8.60 -6.30
C ILE A 68 -3.28 8.12 -6.41
N ALA A 69 -2.43 8.42 -5.42
CA ALA A 69 -1.04 7.99 -5.44
C ALA A 69 -0.91 6.45 -5.50
N LEU A 70 -1.76 5.72 -4.77
CA LEU A 70 -1.77 4.26 -4.80
C LEU A 70 -2.33 3.69 -6.11
N SER A 71 -3.23 4.39 -6.82
CA SER A 71 -3.75 3.95 -8.11
C SER A 71 -2.78 4.22 -9.28
N GLU A 72 -1.93 5.24 -9.16
CA GLU A 72 -0.88 5.58 -10.14
C GLU A 72 0.42 4.78 -9.95
N MET A 73 0.61 4.17 -8.77
CA MET A 73 1.81 3.40 -8.45
C MET A 73 1.84 2.08 -9.23
N VAL A 74 2.89 1.87 -10.03
CA VAL A 74 3.10 0.61 -10.76
C VAL A 74 4.30 -0.13 -10.17
N VAL A 75 4.07 -1.37 -9.74
CA VAL A 75 5.10 -2.31 -9.30
C VAL A 75 4.84 -3.65 -9.97
N GLU A 76 5.75 -4.09 -10.83
CA GLU A 76 5.62 -5.35 -11.55
C GLU A 76 6.76 -6.32 -11.18
N GLY A 77 6.50 -7.63 -11.34
CA GLY A 77 7.46 -8.71 -11.04
C GLY A 77 7.38 -9.29 -9.63
N ILE A 78 6.68 -8.62 -8.71
CA ILE A 78 6.38 -9.08 -7.35
C ILE A 78 4.95 -8.70 -6.95
N SER A 79 4.37 -9.39 -5.97
CA SER A 79 3.14 -8.96 -5.31
C SER A 79 3.42 -7.84 -4.30
N THR A 80 2.44 -6.95 -4.11
CA THR A 80 2.50 -5.92 -3.09
C THR A 80 1.19 -5.75 -2.34
N ASN A 81 1.26 -5.13 -1.17
CA ASN A 81 0.07 -4.77 -0.37
C ASN A 81 -0.68 -3.51 -0.86
N ILE A 82 -0.38 -2.99 -2.06
CA ILE A 82 -1.04 -1.80 -2.61
C ILE A 82 -2.57 -2.00 -2.71
N ALA A 83 -3.01 -3.17 -3.17
CA ALA A 83 -4.45 -3.47 -3.30
C ALA A 83 -5.19 -3.35 -1.96
N LEU A 84 -4.62 -3.90 -0.89
CA LEU A 84 -5.19 -3.77 0.46
C LEU A 84 -5.24 -2.31 0.92
N HIS A 85 -4.18 -1.54 0.68
CA HIS A 85 -4.17 -0.13 1.06
C HIS A 85 -5.23 0.67 0.30
N ARG A 86 -5.50 0.36 -0.96
CA ARG A 86 -6.58 0.99 -1.73
C ARG A 86 -7.95 0.67 -1.16
N ASP A 87 -8.21 -0.60 -0.86
CA ASP A 87 -9.46 -1.01 -0.21
C ASP A 87 -9.69 -0.24 1.11
N LEU A 88 -8.63 -0.02 1.90
CA LEU A 88 -8.69 0.75 3.14
C LEU A 88 -8.97 2.25 2.90
N MET A 89 -8.46 2.85 1.83
CA MET A 89 -8.76 4.25 1.49
C MET A 89 -10.21 4.46 1.02
N GLU A 90 -10.84 3.39 0.50
CA GLU A 90 -12.23 3.41 0.05
C GLU A 90 -13.22 3.06 1.18
N ASP A 91 -12.78 2.42 2.28
CA ASP A 91 -13.67 2.06 3.39
C ASP A 91 -14.14 3.30 4.20
N ARG A 92 -15.47 3.46 4.28
CA ARG A 92 -16.13 4.55 5.00
C ARG A 92 -15.73 4.65 6.48
N ARG A 93 -15.62 3.52 7.19
CA ARG A 93 -15.26 3.46 8.62
C ARG A 93 -13.83 3.95 8.82
N PHE A 94 -12.92 3.60 7.90
CA PHE A 94 -11.57 4.16 7.91
C PHE A 94 -11.59 5.66 7.61
N ASN A 95 -12.42 6.12 6.67
CA ASN A 95 -12.54 7.53 6.28
C ASN A 95 -13.17 8.44 7.35
N GLU A 96 -14.04 7.91 8.21
CA GLU A 96 -14.63 8.65 9.33
C GLU A 96 -13.67 8.81 10.52
N GLY A 97 -12.70 7.90 10.66
CA GLY A 97 -11.83 7.84 11.84
C GLY A 97 -12.52 7.16 13.02
N GLY A 98 -11.76 6.49 13.88
CA GLY A 98 -12.32 5.71 15.00
C GLY A 98 -12.24 4.19 14.83
N THR A 99 -11.44 3.69 13.90
CA THR A 99 -11.12 2.26 13.78
C THR A 99 -10.28 1.79 14.97
N SER A 100 -10.64 0.66 15.58
CA SER A 100 -9.82 0.03 16.63
C SER A 100 -8.65 -0.75 16.04
N ILE A 101 -7.71 -1.18 16.89
CA ILE A 101 -6.57 -2.01 16.45
C ILE A 101 -6.97 -3.36 15.85
N HIS A 102 -8.18 -3.86 16.15
CA HIS A 102 -8.72 -5.12 15.62
C HIS A 102 -9.48 -4.94 14.29
N TYR A 103 -9.56 -3.71 13.79
CA TYR A 103 -10.39 -3.39 12.64
C TYR A 103 -9.97 -4.14 11.37
N LEU A 104 -8.66 -4.14 11.05
CA LEU A 104 -8.14 -4.81 9.87
C LEU A 104 -8.36 -6.34 9.92
N GLU A 105 -8.15 -6.94 11.09
CA GLU A 105 -8.38 -8.37 11.31
C GLU A 105 -9.84 -8.75 11.03
N LYS A 106 -10.79 -7.98 11.57
CA LYS A 106 -12.22 -8.19 11.33
C LYS A 106 -12.60 -8.00 9.86
N MET A 107 -12.11 -6.94 9.22
CA MET A 107 -12.35 -6.66 7.80
C MET A 107 -11.88 -7.82 6.90
N LEU A 108 -10.70 -8.38 7.18
CA LEU A 108 -10.17 -9.51 6.42
C LEU A 108 -10.94 -10.82 6.68
N ALA A 109 -11.42 -11.05 7.90
CA ALA A 109 -12.27 -12.18 8.22
C ALA A 109 -13.63 -12.10 7.49
N GLU A 110 -14.26 -10.93 7.49
CA GLU A 110 -15.50 -10.65 6.74
C GLU A 110 -15.30 -10.89 5.24
N ARG A 111 -14.18 -10.43 4.67
CA ARG A 111 -13.86 -10.67 3.25
C ARG A 111 -13.72 -12.15 2.92
N LYS A 112 -13.04 -12.93 3.77
CA LYS A 112 -12.89 -14.38 3.58
C LYS A 112 -14.23 -15.13 3.67
N ALA A 113 -15.16 -14.66 4.50
CA ALA A 113 -16.48 -15.27 4.61
C ALA A 113 -17.37 -15.00 3.37
N ASN A 114 -17.08 -13.91 2.64
CA ASN A 114 -17.83 -13.48 1.46
C ASN A 114 -17.20 -13.91 0.12
N ALA A 115 -16.05 -14.59 0.14
CA ALA A 115 -15.30 -15.05 -1.03
C ALA A 115 -15.52 -16.54 -1.27
#